data_AF-A0A314UNI0-F1
#
_entry.id   AF-A0A314UNI0-F1
#
_cell.length_a   1.000
_cell.length_b   1.000
_cell.length_c   1.000
_cell.angle_alpha   90.00
_cell.angle_beta   90.00
_cell.angle_gamma   90.00
#
_symmetry.space_group_name_H-M   'P 1'
#
loop_
_entity.id
_entity.type
_entity.pdbx_description
1 polymer ?
#
loop_
_entity_poly.entity_id
_entity_poly.type
_entity_poly.pdbx_seq_one_letter_code
_entity_poly.pdbx_strand_id
1 'polypeptide(L)'
;MAATPSHLISTSISISIILLIFSSLMEFLVLASANPTSPALLLHSLPAMVLPLYLSTPNSSSRTSSNPRRLLQRSESLNRPNARMRLYDDLLRNGYYTTRLWIGTPPQRFALIVDTGSTVTYVPCASCEMCGRHQDPKFDPEESSTYKAVKCNIDCTCDSDKVNCIYERQYAEMSTSSGVLGEDLISFGNQSELAPQRAVFGCENLETGDLYSQPADGIMGLGRGDLSVVDQLVDKGAISDSFSLCYGGMDIGGGSMVLGGFTTPSDMVFTHSNPVRSPYYNLDLKEIHIAGKRLSLNPSVFDGKHGTVLDSGTTYAYLPEAAFLAFKDGIMKELSSLKQIRGPDPNYNDICFSTDESEVSHPSDTFPAVDMVFGSGKKFTLSPENYLFRHSKVRGAYCLGVFQNGKDPTTLLGGIVVRNTLVTYDRENSKIGFWKTNCSELWERLHESVSPPAMPPASDGKNSTPGVTLH
;
A
#
# COMPACT_ATOMS: atom_id res chain seq x y z
N MET A 1 47.28 39.19 -64.64
CA MET A 1 48.53 39.18 -65.43
C MET A 1 49.69 39.14 -64.46
N ALA A 2 50.50 38.06 -64.53
CA ALA A 2 51.91 37.88 -64.11
C ALA A 2 52.34 38.39 -62.70
N ALA A 3 53.16 37.71 -61.90
CA ALA A 3 54.03 36.58 -62.15
C ALA A 3 54.55 36.05 -60.78
N THR A 4 54.70 34.73 -60.67
CA THR A 4 55.71 34.02 -59.86
C THR A 4 57.10 34.13 -60.54
N PRO A 5 58.22 33.50 -60.10
CA PRO A 5 58.61 32.82 -58.84
C PRO A 5 60.00 33.34 -58.33
N SER A 6 60.60 32.87 -57.25
CA SER A 6 61.57 31.75 -57.28
C SER A 6 62.27 31.56 -55.92
N HIS A 7 62.50 30.28 -55.62
CA HIS A 7 63.04 29.68 -54.40
C HIS A 7 64.56 29.82 -54.23
N LEU A 8 65.04 29.73 -52.98
CA LEU A 8 66.29 29.02 -52.68
C LEU A 8 66.35 28.47 -51.23
N ILE A 9 66.33 27.12 -51.13
CA ILE A 9 67.20 26.21 -50.35
C ILE A 9 67.16 26.30 -48.80
N SER A 10 66.47 25.37 -48.12
CA SER A 10 66.89 24.03 -47.66
C SER A 10 67.85 24.02 -46.45
N THR A 11 67.30 23.68 -45.28
CA THR A 11 67.92 22.74 -44.33
C THR A 11 66.82 21.94 -43.64
N SER A 12 66.87 20.64 -43.90
CA SER A 12 66.02 19.55 -43.42
C SER A 12 66.25 19.31 -41.91
N ILE A 13 65.17 19.23 -41.14
CA ILE A 13 64.56 17.96 -40.65
C ILE A 13 65.59 17.10 -39.91
N SER A 14 65.58 17.15 -38.56
CA SER A 14 65.80 15.98 -37.67
C SER A 14 65.74 16.36 -36.17
N ILE A 15 64.78 17.17 -35.72
CA ILE A 15 64.41 17.27 -34.29
C ILE A 15 62.90 17.58 -34.21
N SER A 16 62.03 16.66 -34.63
CA SER A 16 60.56 16.75 -34.42
C SER A 16 59.82 15.40 -34.51
N ILE A 17 60.51 14.25 -34.51
CA ILE A 17 59.86 12.92 -34.68
C ILE A 17 60.06 11.99 -33.47
N ILE A 18 60.59 12.49 -32.34
CA ILE A 18 60.67 11.70 -31.08
C ILE A 18 59.71 12.22 -30.00
N LEU A 19 59.03 13.35 -30.21
CA LEU A 19 58.07 13.95 -29.25
C LEU A 19 56.61 13.99 -29.74
N LEU A 20 56.30 13.40 -30.91
CA LEU A 20 54.94 13.33 -31.45
C LEU A 20 54.45 11.89 -31.71
N ILE A 21 55.13 10.89 -31.14
CA ILE A 21 54.66 9.49 -31.10
C ILE A 21 54.25 9.08 -29.66
N PHE A 22 54.38 9.98 -28.68
CA PHE A 22 53.95 9.76 -27.28
C PHE A 22 52.68 10.51 -26.87
N SER A 23 51.96 11.17 -27.80
CA SER A 23 50.69 11.86 -27.48
C SER A 23 49.48 11.42 -28.32
N SER A 24 49.56 10.31 -29.06
CA SER A 24 48.38 9.74 -29.76
C SER A 24 48.17 8.24 -29.53
N LEU A 25 48.69 7.69 -28.42
CA LEU A 25 48.43 6.31 -27.99
C LEU A 25 48.08 6.24 -26.50
N MET A 26 47.24 7.18 -26.05
CA MET A 26 46.53 7.13 -24.76
C MET A 26 45.01 7.33 -24.98
N GLU A 27 44.52 6.79 -26.10
CA GLU A 27 43.14 6.32 -26.21
C GLU A 27 43.26 4.81 -26.48
N PHE A 28 42.61 4.02 -25.62
CA PHE A 28 42.65 2.56 -25.48
C PHE A 28 43.62 1.97 -24.43
N LEU A 29 42.97 1.45 -23.37
CA LEU A 29 43.46 0.58 -22.28
C LEU A 29 44.30 1.21 -21.16
N VAL A 30 43.62 1.77 -20.17
CA VAL A 30 43.81 1.36 -18.76
C VAL A 30 42.45 1.09 -18.13
N LEU A 31 42.17 -0.20 -17.96
CA LEU A 31 41.18 -0.75 -17.04
C LEU A 31 41.70 -0.62 -15.60
N ALA A 32 40.75 -0.49 -14.67
CA ALA A 32 40.85 -0.73 -13.22
C ALA A 32 41.52 0.34 -12.35
N SER A 33 40.70 1.23 -11.78
CA SER A 33 40.50 1.39 -10.32
C SER A 33 40.07 2.83 -9.97
N ALA A 34 38.75 3.07 -9.96
CA ALA A 34 38.15 4.16 -9.19
C ALA A 34 36.73 3.74 -8.79
N ASN A 35 36.51 3.60 -7.48
CA ASN A 35 35.24 3.26 -6.86
C ASN A 35 34.10 4.15 -7.36
N PRO A 36 32.97 3.60 -7.85
CA PRO A 36 31.73 4.34 -7.96
C PRO A 36 30.98 4.18 -6.63
N THR A 37 31.12 5.16 -5.74
CA THR A 37 30.09 5.35 -4.72
C THR A 37 28.97 6.18 -5.34
N SER A 38 27.78 5.59 -5.34
CA SER A 38 26.47 6.20 -5.62
C SER A 38 26.15 6.47 -7.11
N PRO A 39 25.37 5.59 -7.76
CA PRO A 39 24.55 6.06 -8.87
C PRO A 39 23.47 6.97 -8.29
N ALA A 40 23.42 8.21 -8.77
CA ALA A 40 22.27 9.07 -8.56
C ALA A 40 21.04 8.34 -9.12
N LEU A 41 20.17 7.88 -8.22
CA LEU A 41 18.87 7.32 -8.54
C LEU A 41 18.09 8.40 -9.29
N LEU A 42 18.00 8.27 -10.61
CA LEU A 42 16.92 8.87 -11.38
C LEU A 42 15.63 8.24 -10.89
N LEU A 43 14.98 8.87 -9.89
CA LEU A 43 13.59 8.59 -9.53
C LEU A 43 12.74 8.86 -10.78
N HIS A 44 12.55 7.83 -11.59
CA HIS A 44 11.38 7.76 -12.44
C HIS A 44 10.24 7.52 -11.47
N SER A 45 9.35 8.50 -11.33
CA SER A 45 8.03 8.26 -10.76
C SER A 45 7.42 7.14 -11.57
N LEU A 46 7.27 5.96 -10.97
CA LEU A 46 6.49 4.88 -11.58
C LEU A 46 5.07 5.41 -11.84
N PRO A 47 4.38 4.92 -12.88
CA PRO A 47 2.97 5.22 -13.08
C PRO A 47 2.20 5.03 -11.77
N ALA A 48 1.21 5.89 -11.52
CA ALA A 48 0.34 5.70 -10.37
C ALA A 48 -0.26 4.29 -10.42
N MET A 49 0.00 3.46 -9.41
CA MET A 49 -0.65 2.17 -9.32
C MET A 49 -2.11 2.43 -8.99
N VAL A 50 -2.95 2.23 -9.99
CA VAL A 50 -4.40 2.23 -9.81
C VAL A 50 -4.79 0.77 -9.86
N LEU A 51 -5.34 0.24 -8.77
CA LEU A 51 -5.99 -1.07 -8.77
C LEU A 51 -7.54 -0.90 -8.76
N PRO A 52 -8.19 -0.28 -9.78
CA PRO A 52 -9.63 -0.32 -9.86
C PRO A 52 -10.13 -1.72 -10.15
N LEU A 53 -11.44 -1.79 -9.98
CA LEU A 53 -12.18 -2.97 -9.66
C LEU A 53 -12.73 -3.61 -10.92
N TYR A 54 -12.17 -4.77 -11.30
CA TYR A 54 -12.82 -5.66 -12.25
C TYR A 54 -13.36 -6.90 -11.53
N LEU A 55 -14.61 -7.23 -11.86
CA LEU A 55 -15.26 -8.46 -11.43
C LEU A 55 -14.57 -9.65 -12.09
N SER A 56 -14.00 -10.54 -11.30
CA SER A 56 -14.06 -11.97 -11.60
C SER A 56 -15.29 -12.53 -10.89
N THR A 57 -16.18 -13.21 -11.60
CA THR A 57 -17.31 -13.91 -11.00
C THR A 57 -16.85 -15.08 -10.14
N PRO A 58 -17.32 -15.23 -8.89
CA PRO A 58 -17.54 -16.54 -8.31
C PRO A 58 -19.04 -16.75 -8.13
N ASN A 59 -19.55 -17.80 -8.76
CA ASN A 59 -20.88 -18.30 -8.45
C ASN A 59 -20.78 -19.04 -7.11
N SER A 60 -21.00 -18.33 -6.01
CA SER A 60 -21.12 -18.90 -4.67
C SER A 60 -22.22 -18.15 -3.93
N SER A 61 -23.36 -18.82 -3.77
CA SER A 61 -24.50 -18.32 -3.00
C SER A 61 -24.13 -18.31 -1.51
N SER A 62 -23.77 -17.15 -0.96
CA SER A 62 -23.62 -17.01 0.49
C SER A 62 -24.99 -16.96 1.16
N ARG A 63 -25.34 -18.02 1.90
CA ARG A 63 -26.49 -18.02 2.81
C ARG A 63 -26.07 -17.37 4.11
N THR A 64 -26.48 -16.13 4.33
CA THR A 64 -26.34 -15.44 5.62
C THR A 64 -27.40 -15.95 6.60
N SER A 65 -27.03 -16.90 7.44
CA SER A 65 -27.81 -17.28 8.63
C SER A 65 -27.53 -16.27 9.75
N SER A 66 -28.46 -15.34 9.97
CA SER A 66 -28.41 -14.42 11.13
C SER A 66 -28.67 -15.20 12.43
N ASN A 67 -27.65 -15.27 13.30
CA ASN A 67 -27.70 -16.00 14.56
C ASN A 67 -27.80 -15.00 15.74
N PRO A 68 -28.77 -15.09 16.67
CA PRO A 68 -29.07 -14.05 17.66
C PRO A 68 -28.12 -13.99 18.89
N ARG A 69 -26.86 -14.45 18.79
CA ARG A 69 -25.91 -14.53 19.94
C ARG A 69 -24.99 -13.30 20.10
N ARG A 70 -25.49 -12.10 19.78
CA ARG A 70 -24.68 -10.88 19.58
C ARG A 70 -24.09 -10.22 20.85
N LEU A 71 -24.46 -10.67 22.05
CA LEU A 71 -24.07 -10.02 23.32
C LEU A 71 -23.01 -10.77 24.14
N LEU A 72 -22.87 -12.08 23.96
CA LEU A 72 -21.82 -12.88 24.62
C LEU A 72 -20.50 -12.90 23.83
N GLN A 73 -20.55 -12.61 22.52
CA GLN A 73 -19.40 -12.65 21.60
C GLN A 73 -18.40 -11.49 21.77
N ARG A 74 -18.82 -10.34 22.32
CA ARG A 74 -17.95 -9.15 22.46
C ARG A 74 -16.84 -9.32 23.49
N SER A 75 -17.05 -10.18 24.50
CA SER A 75 -16.01 -10.51 25.48
C SER A 75 -15.05 -11.59 24.97
N GLU A 76 -15.50 -12.47 24.07
CA GLU A 76 -14.66 -13.50 23.45
C GLU A 76 -13.88 -12.95 22.24
N SER A 77 -14.40 -11.96 21.52
CA SER A 77 -13.74 -11.36 20.35
C SER A 77 -12.48 -10.56 20.71
N LEU A 78 -12.43 -9.96 21.90
CA LEU A 78 -11.24 -9.25 22.42
C LEU A 78 -10.14 -10.20 22.93
N ASN A 79 -10.44 -11.49 23.11
CA ASN A 79 -9.47 -12.50 23.58
C ASN A 79 -8.86 -13.33 22.45
N ARG A 80 -9.24 -13.09 21.19
CA ARG A 80 -8.63 -13.77 20.04
C ARG A 80 -7.26 -13.16 19.76
N PRO A 81 -6.25 -13.98 19.38
CA PRO A 81 -4.94 -13.46 19.00
C PRO A 81 -5.07 -12.58 17.77
N ASN A 82 -4.23 -11.55 17.68
CA ASN A 82 -4.16 -10.68 16.51
C ASN A 82 -2.91 -10.95 15.69
N ALA A 83 -3.01 -10.84 14.37
CA ALA A 83 -1.84 -10.79 13.51
C ALA A 83 -1.33 -9.34 13.41
N ARG A 84 -0.28 -9.01 14.16
CA ARG A 84 0.35 -7.67 14.13
C ARG A 84 1.51 -7.69 13.14
N MET A 85 1.43 -6.84 12.12
CA MET A 85 2.36 -6.83 11.00
C MET A 85 2.85 -5.41 10.73
N ARG A 86 4.15 -5.28 10.47
CA ARG A 86 4.73 -4.01 10.05
C ARG A 86 4.37 -3.75 8.60
N LEU A 87 4.11 -2.48 8.29
CA LEU A 87 4.05 -2.01 6.92
C LEU A 87 5.37 -1.35 6.53
N TYR A 88 5.72 -1.51 5.27
CA TYR A 88 6.92 -0.99 4.62
C TYR A 88 6.53 -0.20 3.38
N ASP A 89 7.52 0.42 2.74
CA ASP A 89 7.38 1.22 1.52
C ASP A 89 6.52 2.49 1.70
N ASP A 90 6.33 3.21 0.60
CA ASP A 90 5.60 4.47 0.60
C ASP A 90 5.01 4.76 -0.78
N LEU A 91 4.00 5.63 -0.78
CA LEU A 91 3.28 6.01 -2.00
C LEU A 91 4.10 6.86 -2.96
N LEU A 92 5.16 7.55 -2.50
CA LEU A 92 5.93 8.45 -3.36
C LEU A 92 6.93 7.67 -4.22
N ARG A 93 7.56 6.63 -3.65
CA ARG A 93 8.57 5.82 -4.32
C ARG A 93 7.96 4.65 -5.09
N ASN A 94 7.07 3.92 -4.44
CA ASN A 94 6.56 2.65 -4.96
C ASN A 94 5.07 2.70 -5.34
N GLY A 95 4.32 3.67 -4.81
CA GLY A 95 2.88 3.81 -5.09
C GLY A 95 1.99 2.94 -4.20
N TYR A 96 2.56 2.12 -3.32
CA TYR A 96 1.84 1.20 -2.44
C TYR A 96 2.60 0.97 -1.14
N TYR A 97 1.95 0.28 -0.19
CA TYR A 97 2.57 -0.23 1.03
C TYR A 97 2.62 -1.76 0.98
N THR A 98 3.73 -2.33 1.43
CA THR A 98 3.87 -3.79 1.55
C THR A 98 3.91 -4.24 3.00
N THR A 99 3.59 -5.51 3.23
CA THR A 99 3.90 -6.20 4.49
C THR A 99 4.77 -7.43 4.21
N ARG A 100 5.11 -8.20 5.25
CA ARG A 100 5.88 -9.44 5.10
C ARG A 100 5.02 -10.63 5.52
N LEU A 101 4.87 -11.59 4.62
CA LEU A 101 4.19 -12.85 4.86
C LEU A 101 5.18 -13.98 4.62
N TRP A 102 5.12 -15.02 5.43
CA TRP A 102 5.93 -16.22 5.23
C TRP A 102 5.03 -17.39 4.89
N ILE A 103 5.41 -18.17 3.87
CA ILE A 103 4.63 -19.30 3.36
C ILE A 103 5.52 -20.56 3.35
N GLY A 104 5.00 -21.68 3.86
CA GLY A 104 5.64 -22.98 3.77
C GLY A 104 6.44 -23.45 4.97
N THR A 105 6.97 -24.67 4.86
CA THR A 105 7.83 -25.30 5.88
C THR A 105 9.07 -25.97 5.25
N PRO A 106 10.28 -25.39 5.40
CA PRO A 106 10.58 -24.17 6.16
C PRO A 106 9.95 -22.89 5.56
N PRO A 107 9.72 -21.84 6.36
CA PRO A 107 9.02 -20.64 5.86
C PRO A 107 9.83 -19.83 4.85
N GLN A 108 9.23 -19.55 3.69
CA GLN A 108 9.76 -18.68 2.63
C GLN A 108 9.12 -17.29 2.74
N ARG A 109 9.89 -16.20 2.66
CA ARG A 109 9.44 -14.84 2.96
C ARG A 109 9.07 -14.06 1.69
N PHE A 110 7.94 -13.34 1.73
CA PHE A 110 7.46 -12.50 0.64
C PHE A 110 7.05 -11.10 1.11
N ALA A 111 7.33 -10.09 0.29
CA ALA A 111 6.92 -8.71 0.38
C ALA A 111 5.65 -8.47 -0.44
N LEU A 112 4.49 -8.43 0.22
CA LEU A 112 3.20 -8.37 -0.46
C LEU A 112 2.56 -7.01 -0.34
N ILE A 113 2.03 -6.48 -1.45
CA ILE A 113 1.20 -5.27 -1.46
C ILE A 113 -0.05 -5.53 -0.62
N VAL A 114 -0.37 -4.60 0.28
CA VAL A 114 -1.57 -4.69 1.10
C VAL A 114 -2.75 -4.08 0.36
N ASP A 115 -3.69 -4.91 -0.09
CA ASP A 115 -4.70 -4.50 -1.06
C ASP A 115 -6.14 -4.85 -0.61
N THR A 116 -6.91 -3.84 -0.21
CA THR A 116 -8.32 -3.97 0.14
C THR A 116 -9.25 -3.94 -1.09
N GLY A 117 -8.72 -3.60 -2.26
CA GLY A 117 -9.38 -3.60 -3.57
C GLY A 117 -9.38 -4.95 -4.27
N SER A 118 -8.66 -5.95 -3.77
CA SER A 118 -8.67 -7.32 -4.30
C SER A 118 -8.85 -8.40 -3.23
N THR A 119 -9.19 -9.61 -3.67
CA THR A 119 -9.64 -10.71 -2.79
C THR A 119 -8.68 -11.90 -2.76
N VAL A 120 -7.59 -11.90 -3.53
CA VAL A 120 -6.69 -13.06 -3.62
C VAL A 120 -5.32 -12.67 -3.06
N THR A 121 -4.78 -13.51 -2.18
CA THR A 121 -3.36 -13.42 -1.80
C THR A 121 -2.57 -14.34 -2.73
N TYR A 122 -1.49 -13.84 -3.32
CA TYR A 122 -0.66 -14.64 -4.23
C TYR A 122 0.81 -14.22 -4.25
N VAL A 123 1.64 -15.14 -4.73
CA VAL A 123 3.08 -14.99 -4.94
C VAL A 123 3.51 -15.74 -6.22
N PRO A 124 4.61 -15.34 -6.87
CA PRO A 124 5.13 -16.05 -8.02
C PRO A 124 5.74 -17.36 -7.60
N CYS A 125 5.42 -18.42 -8.35
CA CYS A 125 6.00 -19.72 -8.12
C CYS A 125 7.32 -19.92 -8.87
N ALA A 126 8.18 -20.78 -8.33
CA ALA A 126 9.52 -21.05 -8.89
C ALA A 126 9.46 -21.53 -10.35
N SER A 127 8.37 -22.20 -10.73
CA SER A 127 8.08 -22.63 -12.11
C SER A 127 7.62 -21.51 -13.04
N CYS A 128 7.38 -20.29 -12.55
CA CYS A 128 6.84 -19.21 -13.35
C CYS A 128 7.90 -18.61 -14.27
N GLU A 129 7.84 -18.94 -15.56
CA GLU A 129 8.70 -18.37 -16.59
C GLU A 129 8.24 -16.99 -17.09
N MET A 130 6.95 -16.67 -16.92
CA MET A 130 6.32 -15.42 -17.36
C MET A 130 6.01 -14.45 -16.20
N CYS A 131 6.75 -14.56 -15.10
CA CYS A 131 6.68 -13.63 -13.97
C CYS A 131 7.95 -12.79 -13.91
N GLY A 132 7.80 -11.60 -13.36
CA GLY A 132 8.84 -10.63 -13.11
C GLY A 132 9.96 -11.14 -12.21
N ARG A 133 10.94 -10.25 -12.02
CA ARG A 133 11.95 -10.41 -10.98
C ARG A 133 11.67 -9.41 -9.87
N HIS A 134 11.25 -9.93 -8.73
CA HIS A 134 10.86 -9.15 -7.56
C HIS A 134 11.97 -9.13 -6.51
N GLN A 135 11.65 -8.62 -5.32
CA GLN A 135 12.59 -8.42 -4.22
C GLN A 135 13.10 -9.74 -3.63
N ASP A 136 12.21 -10.70 -3.42
CA ASP A 136 12.49 -11.99 -2.80
C ASP A 136 12.37 -13.15 -3.82
N PRO A 137 12.98 -14.32 -3.54
CA PRO A 137 12.85 -15.49 -4.41
C PRO A 137 11.40 -15.94 -4.57
N LYS A 138 11.07 -16.46 -5.76
CA LYS A 138 9.77 -17.07 -6.06
C LYS A 138 9.49 -18.25 -5.11
N PHE A 139 8.24 -18.47 -4.75
CA PHE A 139 7.81 -19.58 -3.90
C PHE A 139 8.13 -20.91 -4.56
N ASP A 140 8.93 -21.74 -3.90
CA ASP A 140 9.21 -23.11 -4.35
C ASP A 140 8.31 -24.10 -3.60
N PRO A 141 7.30 -24.70 -4.27
CA PRO A 141 6.42 -25.66 -3.63
C PRO A 141 7.12 -26.96 -3.22
N GLU A 142 8.19 -27.36 -3.90
CA GLU A 142 8.93 -28.61 -3.62
C GLU A 142 9.80 -28.47 -2.36
N GLU A 143 10.22 -27.25 -2.04
CA GLU A 143 10.97 -26.93 -0.81
C GLU A 143 10.05 -26.73 0.41
N SER A 144 8.73 -26.90 0.27
CA SER A 144 7.79 -26.83 1.39
C SER A 144 7.16 -28.18 1.70
N SER A 145 7.54 -28.77 2.84
CA SER A 145 6.98 -30.03 3.34
C SER A 145 5.49 -29.97 3.72
N THR A 146 4.91 -28.77 3.81
CA THR A 146 3.50 -28.57 4.18
C THR A 146 2.62 -28.12 3.01
N TYR A 147 3.20 -27.90 1.83
CA TYR A 147 2.49 -27.49 0.63
C TYR A 147 1.54 -28.56 0.12
N LYS A 148 0.36 -28.14 -0.33
CA LYS A 148 -0.59 -28.97 -1.05
C LYS A 148 -1.23 -28.17 -2.18
N ALA A 149 -1.13 -28.66 -3.41
CA ALA A 149 -1.92 -28.12 -4.51
C ALA A 149 -3.42 -28.31 -4.25
N VAL A 150 -4.22 -27.26 -4.48
CA VAL A 150 -5.68 -27.35 -4.37
C VAL A 150 -6.22 -28.06 -5.60
N LYS A 151 -6.76 -29.26 -5.40
CA LYS A 151 -7.27 -30.10 -6.49
C LYS A 151 -8.61 -29.61 -7.01
N CYS A 152 -8.77 -29.71 -8.32
CA CYS A 152 -9.99 -29.33 -9.02
C CYS A 152 -11.22 -30.02 -8.41
N ASN A 153 -12.24 -29.22 -8.13
CA ASN A 153 -13.53 -29.68 -7.63
C ASN A 153 -14.64 -28.76 -8.17
N ILE A 154 -15.90 -29.02 -7.78
CA ILE A 154 -17.05 -28.25 -8.28
C ILE A 154 -17.11 -26.81 -7.74
N ASP A 155 -16.38 -26.52 -6.67
CA ASP A 155 -16.40 -25.24 -5.96
C ASP A 155 -15.32 -24.27 -6.46
N CYS A 156 -14.53 -24.64 -7.48
CA CYS A 156 -13.49 -23.79 -8.05
C CYS A 156 -13.45 -23.84 -9.59
N THR A 157 -12.84 -22.81 -10.19
CA THR A 157 -12.43 -22.85 -11.60
C THR A 157 -11.19 -23.73 -11.71
N CYS A 158 -11.16 -24.63 -12.69
CA CYS A 158 -10.05 -25.56 -12.87
C CYS A 158 -9.21 -25.23 -14.11
N ASP A 159 -7.97 -25.72 -14.10
CA ASP A 159 -7.12 -25.78 -15.30
C ASP A 159 -7.76 -26.63 -16.42
N SER A 160 -7.18 -26.55 -17.62
CA SER A 160 -7.69 -27.26 -18.82
C SER A 160 -7.79 -28.77 -18.61
N ASP A 161 -6.87 -29.33 -17.83
CA ASP A 161 -6.76 -30.76 -17.57
C ASP A 161 -7.63 -31.21 -16.38
N LYS A 162 -8.32 -30.27 -15.72
CA LYS A 162 -9.17 -30.49 -14.54
C LYS A 162 -8.43 -31.15 -13.38
N VAL A 163 -7.17 -30.79 -13.19
CA VAL A 163 -6.30 -31.33 -12.14
C VAL A 163 -6.28 -30.40 -10.94
N ASN A 164 -6.08 -29.11 -11.15
CA ASN A 164 -5.94 -28.13 -10.07
C ASN A 164 -6.94 -26.98 -10.22
N CYS A 165 -7.30 -26.37 -9.10
CA CYS A 165 -8.01 -25.11 -9.09
C CYS A 165 -7.05 -24.00 -9.54
N ILE A 166 -7.57 -23.04 -10.30
CA ILE A 166 -6.84 -21.88 -10.80
C ILE A 166 -7.50 -20.59 -10.31
N TYR A 167 -6.73 -19.51 -10.40
CA TYR A 167 -7.27 -18.16 -10.28
C TYR A 167 -6.72 -17.29 -11.40
N GLU A 168 -7.48 -16.27 -11.74
CA GLU A 168 -7.09 -15.23 -12.67
C GLU A 168 -7.65 -13.91 -12.15
N ARG A 169 -6.83 -12.88 -12.14
CA ARG A 169 -7.21 -11.52 -11.74
C ARG A 169 -6.65 -10.54 -12.73
N GLN A 170 -7.51 -9.65 -13.20
CA GLN A 170 -7.11 -8.48 -13.96
C GLN A 170 -7.41 -7.24 -13.12
N TYR A 171 -6.44 -6.35 -13.04
CA TYR A 171 -6.53 -5.06 -12.35
C TYR A 171 -6.80 -3.95 -13.35
N ALA A 172 -7.25 -2.78 -12.90
CA ALA A 172 -7.61 -1.74 -13.87
C ALA A 172 -6.50 -0.86 -14.41
N GLU A 173 -5.26 -1.02 -13.96
CA GLU A 173 -4.11 -0.62 -14.79
C GLU A 173 -3.84 -1.61 -15.94
N MET A 174 -4.63 -2.69 -16.03
CA MET A 174 -4.68 -3.73 -17.07
C MET A 174 -3.65 -4.85 -16.93
N SER A 175 -2.89 -4.90 -15.83
CA SER A 175 -2.10 -6.08 -15.48
C SER A 175 -3.00 -7.25 -15.10
N THR A 176 -2.48 -8.43 -15.39
CA THR A 176 -3.09 -9.71 -15.08
C THR A 176 -2.14 -10.52 -14.22
N SER A 177 -2.67 -11.17 -13.19
CA SER A 177 -2.03 -12.23 -12.44
C SER A 177 -2.87 -13.50 -12.59
N SER A 178 -2.24 -14.62 -12.92
CA SER A 178 -2.93 -15.90 -12.96
C SER A 178 -2.01 -17.06 -12.57
N GLY A 179 -2.62 -18.13 -12.07
CA GLY A 179 -1.88 -19.26 -11.57
C GLY A 179 -2.76 -20.36 -11.00
N VAL A 180 -2.13 -21.31 -10.31
CA VAL A 180 -2.82 -22.39 -9.60
C VAL A 180 -3.04 -21.99 -8.13
N LEU A 181 -4.08 -22.54 -7.52
CA LEU A 181 -4.29 -22.38 -6.08
C LEU A 181 -3.50 -23.45 -5.32
N GLY A 182 -2.75 -23.01 -4.31
CA GLY A 182 -2.05 -23.85 -3.35
C GLY A 182 -2.52 -23.58 -1.94
N GLU A 183 -2.47 -24.59 -1.07
CA GLU A 183 -2.66 -24.46 0.37
C GLU A 183 -1.33 -24.72 1.08
N ASP A 184 -0.94 -23.83 1.98
CA ASP A 184 0.22 -24.03 2.84
C ASP A 184 0.05 -23.29 4.18
N LEU A 185 1.02 -23.43 5.09
CA LEU A 185 1.10 -22.64 6.30
C LEU A 185 1.59 -21.23 5.98
N ILE A 186 0.78 -20.23 6.33
CA ILE A 186 1.17 -18.83 6.35
C ILE A 186 1.48 -18.37 7.77
N SER A 187 2.48 -17.51 7.93
CA SER A 187 2.80 -16.88 9.21
C SER A 187 3.10 -15.39 9.05
N PHE A 188 2.83 -14.65 10.13
CA PHE A 188 2.73 -13.18 10.13
C PHE A 188 3.95 -12.51 10.77
N GLY A 189 5.09 -13.22 10.83
CA GLY A 189 6.30 -12.78 11.51
C GLY A 189 6.33 -13.13 13.01
N ASN A 190 7.51 -13.00 13.61
CA ASN A 190 7.76 -13.34 15.01
C ASN A 190 7.14 -12.36 16.03
N GLN A 191 6.75 -11.17 15.57
CA GLN A 191 6.14 -10.11 16.36
C GLN A 191 4.61 -10.22 16.45
N SER A 192 4.03 -11.17 15.70
CA SER A 192 2.60 -11.45 15.70
C SER A 192 2.22 -12.43 16.82
N GLU A 193 1.07 -12.22 17.45
CA GLU A 193 0.50 -13.15 18.44
C GLU A 193 -0.15 -14.36 17.76
N LEU A 194 -0.63 -14.18 16.52
CA LEU A 194 -1.28 -15.22 15.77
C LEU A 194 -0.26 -16.25 15.28
N ALA A 195 -0.40 -17.48 15.75
CA ALA A 195 0.38 -18.63 15.30
C ALA A 195 0.15 -18.93 13.80
N PRO A 196 1.06 -19.64 13.11
CA PRO A 196 0.89 -19.99 11.70
C PRO A 196 -0.45 -20.65 11.41
N GLN A 197 -1.10 -20.24 10.31
CA GLN A 197 -2.41 -20.73 9.90
C GLN A 197 -2.30 -21.38 8.52
N ARG A 198 -3.04 -22.45 8.25
CA ARG A 198 -3.20 -22.89 6.85
C ARG A 198 -3.98 -21.84 6.10
N ALA A 199 -3.59 -21.54 4.86
CA ALA A 199 -4.37 -20.70 3.97
C ALA A 199 -4.14 -21.11 2.52
N VAL A 200 -5.17 -20.90 1.70
CA VAL A 200 -5.12 -20.99 0.25
C VAL A 200 -4.59 -19.67 -0.30
N PHE A 201 -3.67 -19.75 -1.24
CA PHE A 201 -3.08 -18.61 -1.94
C PHE A 201 -2.86 -18.96 -3.42
N GLY A 202 -2.66 -17.93 -4.24
CA GLY A 202 -2.28 -18.06 -5.64
C GLY A 202 -0.79 -18.29 -5.80
N CYS A 203 -0.44 -19.32 -6.55
CA CYS A 203 0.90 -19.64 -7.02
C CYS A 203 0.97 -19.20 -8.49
N GLU A 204 1.51 -18.02 -8.76
CA GLU A 204 1.45 -17.40 -10.10
C GLU A 204 2.28 -18.18 -11.11
N ASN A 205 1.75 -18.24 -12.33
CA ASN A 205 2.42 -18.73 -13.54
C ASN A 205 2.51 -17.67 -14.65
N LEU A 206 1.84 -16.53 -14.47
CA LEU A 206 1.83 -15.42 -15.42
C LEU A 206 1.59 -14.10 -14.68
N GLU A 207 2.42 -13.11 -15.00
CA GLU A 207 2.19 -11.70 -14.70
C GLU A 207 2.28 -10.86 -15.98
N THR A 208 1.54 -9.77 -16.04
CA THR A 208 1.67 -8.77 -17.12
C THR A 208 1.75 -7.37 -16.54
N GLY A 209 2.02 -6.37 -17.40
CA GLY A 209 1.95 -4.95 -17.05
C GLY A 209 2.84 -4.54 -15.87
N ASP A 210 2.31 -3.66 -15.02
CA ASP A 210 2.99 -3.14 -13.85
C ASP A 210 3.37 -4.25 -12.86
N LEU A 211 2.55 -5.29 -12.71
CA LEU A 211 2.85 -6.43 -11.82
C LEU A 211 4.17 -7.13 -12.18
N TYR A 212 4.42 -7.32 -13.47
CA TYR A 212 5.67 -7.95 -13.95
C TYR A 212 6.92 -7.13 -13.60
N SER A 213 6.77 -5.81 -13.45
CA SER A 213 7.91 -4.89 -13.24
C SER A 213 8.07 -4.39 -11.81
N GLN A 214 7.09 -4.69 -10.94
CA GLN A 214 7.07 -4.15 -9.58
C GLN A 214 8.13 -4.81 -8.68
N PRO A 215 8.68 -4.07 -7.70
CA PRO A 215 9.54 -4.64 -6.68
C PRO A 215 8.87 -5.64 -5.73
N ALA A 216 7.60 -5.43 -5.38
CA ALA A 216 6.86 -6.33 -4.50
C ALA A 216 6.72 -7.74 -5.11
N ASP A 217 6.69 -8.76 -4.26
CA ASP A 217 6.65 -10.17 -4.69
C ASP A 217 5.22 -10.66 -4.95
N GLY A 218 4.22 -9.79 -4.92
CA GLY A 218 2.83 -10.18 -5.08
C GLY A 218 1.89 -9.32 -4.25
N ILE A 219 0.65 -9.80 -4.08
CA ILE A 219 -0.44 -9.06 -3.43
C ILE A 219 -1.04 -9.89 -2.30
N MET A 220 -1.37 -9.22 -1.20
CA MET A 220 -2.16 -9.72 -0.08
C MET A 220 -3.56 -9.11 -0.14
N GLY A 221 -4.49 -9.82 -0.80
CA GLY A 221 -5.87 -9.39 -0.93
C GLY A 221 -6.66 -9.43 0.38
N LEU A 222 -7.17 -8.28 0.81
CA LEU A 222 -7.95 -8.05 2.02
C LEU A 222 -9.43 -7.75 1.74
N GLY A 223 -9.86 -7.73 0.48
CA GLY A 223 -11.24 -7.60 0.04
C GLY A 223 -12.14 -8.74 0.56
N ARG A 224 -13.46 -8.61 0.40
CA ARG A 224 -14.42 -9.67 0.76
C ARG A 224 -14.42 -10.76 -0.31
N GLY A 225 -14.01 -11.96 0.06
CA GLY A 225 -14.05 -13.14 -0.77
C GLY A 225 -13.27 -14.29 -0.15
N ASP A 226 -13.71 -15.51 -0.42
CA ASP A 226 -13.23 -16.75 0.23
C ASP A 226 -11.71 -17.00 0.09
N LEU A 227 -11.06 -16.38 -0.90
CA LEU A 227 -9.60 -16.46 -1.10
C LEU A 227 -8.81 -15.35 -0.37
N SER A 228 -9.50 -14.40 0.27
CA SER A 228 -8.85 -13.37 1.07
C SER A 228 -8.30 -14.01 2.33
N VAL A 229 -7.08 -13.61 2.71
CA VAL A 229 -6.49 -14.03 3.97
C VAL A 229 -7.37 -13.65 5.17
N VAL A 230 -8.10 -12.53 5.12
CA VAL A 230 -8.98 -12.11 6.22
C VAL A 230 -10.15 -13.07 6.37
N ASP A 231 -10.84 -13.40 5.26
CA ASP A 231 -12.00 -14.31 5.28
C ASP A 231 -11.59 -15.70 5.76
N GLN A 232 -10.48 -16.23 5.23
CA GLN A 232 -9.97 -17.53 5.63
C GLN A 232 -9.61 -17.61 7.13
N LEU A 233 -9.07 -16.53 7.71
CA LEU A 233 -8.74 -16.48 9.14
C LEU A 233 -10.00 -16.33 10.01
N VAL A 234 -10.98 -15.54 9.57
CA VAL A 234 -12.27 -15.34 10.25
C VAL A 234 -13.08 -16.62 10.26
N ASP A 235 -13.17 -17.33 9.13
CA ASP A 235 -13.91 -18.58 8.97
C ASP A 235 -13.35 -19.70 9.85
N LYS A 236 -12.03 -19.71 10.07
CA LYS A 236 -11.34 -20.62 11.00
C LYS A 236 -11.48 -20.20 12.46
N GLY A 237 -12.10 -19.05 12.73
CA GLY A 237 -12.21 -18.47 14.07
C GLY A 237 -10.86 -18.01 14.66
N ALA A 238 -9.83 -17.87 13.82
CA ALA A 238 -8.47 -17.53 14.24
C ALA A 238 -8.35 -16.07 14.71
N ILE A 239 -9.13 -15.18 14.10
CA ILE A 239 -9.23 -13.74 14.44
C ILE A 239 -10.70 -13.32 14.55
N SER A 240 -10.97 -12.10 15.04
CA SER A 240 -12.29 -11.48 14.89
C SER A 240 -12.48 -10.93 13.47
N ASP A 241 -13.73 -10.71 13.06
CA ASP A 241 -14.09 -10.20 11.72
C ASP A 241 -13.85 -8.69 11.60
N SER A 242 -12.57 -8.32 11.68
CA SER A 242 -12.08 -6.95 11.58
C SER A 242 -10.60 -6.94 11.25
N PHE A 243 -10.11 -5.81 10.74
CA PHE A 243 -8.68 -5.53 10.64
C PHE A 243 -8.46 -4.01 10.61
N SER A 244 -7.23 -3.56 10.79
CA SER A 244 -6.87 -2.14 10.70
C SER A 244 -5.55 -1.90 9.99
N LEU A 245 -5.48 -0.76 9.30
CA LEU A 245 -4.32 -0.29 8.55
C LEU A 245 -3.97 1.13 9.03
N CYS A 246 -2.69 1.43 9.18
CA CYS A 246 -2.22 2.77 9.54
C CYS A 246 -0.95 3.09 8.74
N TYR A 247 -1.10 3.91 7.70
CA TYR A 247 0.02 4.33 6.85
C TYR A 247 0.75 5.53 7.41
N GLY A 248 2.07 5.49 7.34
CA GLY A 248 2.92 6.63 7.66
C GLY A 248 2.56 7.87 6.84
N GLY A 249 2.97 9.02 7.35
CA GLY A 249 2.73 10.32 6.73
C GLY A 249 3.46 10.51 5.41
N MET A 250 3.35 11.72 4.85
CA MET A 250 4.04 12.08 3.60
C MET A 250 5.56 11.89 3.65
N ASP A 251 6.17 12.09 4.82
CA ASP A 251 7.63 12.08 5.02
C ASP A 251 8.16 10.78 5.66
N ILE A 252 7.26 9.88 6.05
CA ILE A 252 7.61 8.65 6.77
C ILE A 252 6.91 7.47 6.10
N GLY A 253 7.69 6.60 5.46
CA GLY A 253 7.20 5.35 4.89
C GLY A 253 6.84 4.31 5.96
N GLY A 254 6.18 3.24 5.53
CA GLY A 254 5.74 2.14 6.36
C GLY A 254 4.52 2.45 7.21
N GLY A 255 4.39 1.75 8.34
CA GLY A 255 3.24 1.86 9.21
C GLY A 255 2.94 0.55 9.94
N SER A 256 1.67 0.33 10.26
CA SER A 256 1.22 -0.86 10.98
C SER A 256 -0.08 -1.43 10.40
N MET A 257 -0.21 -2.74 10.53
CA MET A 257 -1.36 -3.51 10.15
C MET A 257 -1.71 -4.50 11.26
N VAL A 258 -2.99 -4.65 11.53
CA VAL A 258 -3.52 -5.61 12.50
C VAL A 258 -4.63 -6.40 11.85
N LEU A 259 -4.47 -7.71 11.70
CA LEU A 259 -5.56 -8.62 11.36
C LEU A 259 -6.22 -9.12 12.64
N GLY A 260 -7.52 -8.88 12.76
CA GLY A 260 -8.28 -9.05 13.99
C GLY A 260 -8.69 -7.70 14.59
N GLY A 261 -9.21 -7.74 15.80
CA GLY A 261 -9.94 -6.65 16.43
C GLY A 261 -9.23 -6.16 17.68
N PHE A 262 -9.33 -4.86 17.92
CA PHE A 262 -8.87 -4.25 19.15
C PHE A 262 -9.81 -3.09 19.54
N THR A 263 -9.67 -2.63 20.78
CA THR A 263 -10.45 -1.50 21.29
C THR A 263 -10.10 -0.25 20.50
N THR A 264 -11.07 0.28 19.77
CA THR A 264 -10.90 1.49 18.98
C THR A 264 -10.92 2.75 19.87
N PRO A 265 -10.21 3.82 19.47
CA PRO A 265 -10.29 5.12 20.14
C PRO A 265 -11.73 5.67 20.15
N SER A 266 -12.11 6.34 21.24
CA SER A 266 -13.48 6.86 21.44
C SER A 266 -13.88 7.96 20.44
N ASP A 267 -12.89 8.69 19.93
CA ASP A 267 -13.01 9.80 18.98
C ASP A 267 -12.92 9.33 17.52
N MET A 268 -12.80 8.02 17.26
CA MET A 268 -12.82 7.48 15.91
C MET A 268 -14.13 7.79 15.17
N VAL A 269 -14.00 8.29 13.93
CA VAL A 269 -15.13 8.66 13.08
C VAL A 269 -15.55 7.46 12.23
N PHE A 270 -16.78 6.98 12.41
CA PHE A 270 -17.30 5.83 11.66
C PHE A 270 -18.26 6.21 10.54
N THR A 271 -18.19 5.47 9.44
CA THR A 271 -19.17 5.43 8.35
C THR A 271 -19.66 4.01 8.10
N HIS A 272 -20.89 3.87 7.59
CA HIS A 272 -21.43 2.56 7.22
C HIS A 272 -20.73 2.04 5.97
N SER A 273 -20.47 0.73 5.94
CA SER A 273 -19.89 0.02 4.79
C SER A 273 -20.77 -1.15 4.42
N ASN A 274 -21.50 -1.03 3.30
CA ASN A 274 -22.47 -2.03 2.88
C ASN A 274 -21.76 -3.24 2.22
N PRO A 275 -21.69 -4.42 2.86
CA PRO A 275 -21.03 -5.59 2.28
C PRO A 275 -21.79 -6.20 1.10
N VAL A 276 -23.07 -5.86 0.91
CA VAL A 276 -23.91 -6.36 -0.20
C VAL A 276 -23.63 -5.56 -1.48
N ARG A 277 -23.09 -4.35 -1.37
CA ARG A 277 -22.89 -3.44 -2.51
C ARG A 277 -21.80 -3.96 -3.46
N SER A 278 -20.71 -4.46 -2.89
CA SER A 278 -19.55 -4.96 -3.65
C SER A 278 -18.64 -5.76 -2.71
N PRO A 279 -17.69 -6.55 -3.24
CA PRO A 279 -16.65 -7.17 -2.40
C PRO A 279 -15.69 -6.15 -1.75
N TYR A 280 -15.82 -4.86 -2.08
CA TYR A 280 -14.93 -3.80 -1.65
C TYR A 280 -15.44 -3.07 -0.40
N TYR A 281 -14.59 -2.24 0.16
CA TYR A 281 -14.87 -1.47 1.35
C TYR A 281 -15.48 -0.13 1.00
N ASN A 282 -16.82 -0.11 0.92
CA ASN A 282 -17.54 1.10 0.54
C ASN A 282 -17.72 2.08 1.70
N LEU A 283 -17.60 3.37 1.43
CA LEU A 283 -17.95 4.46 2.35
C LEU A 283 -19.28 5.08 1.93
N ASP A 284 -20.11 5.45 2.90
CA ASP A 284 -21.32 6.25 2.65
C ASP A 284 -20.99 7.76 2.55
N LEU A 285 -20.19 8.15 1.56
CA LEU A 285 -19.80 9.54 1.29
C LEU A 285 -20.97 10.30 0.64
N LYS A 286 -21.28 11.50 1.15
CA LYS A 286 -22.37 12.34 0.61
C LYS A 286 -21.91 13.73 0.17
N GLU A 287 -20.92 14.30 0.85
CA GLU A 287 -20.44 15.64 0.55
C GLU A 287 -18.93 15.75 0.72
N ILE A 288 -18.32 16.66 -0.05
CA ILE A 288 -16.95 17.12 0.15
C ILE A 288 -17.01 18.62 0.44
N HIS A 289 -16.33 19.06 1.51
CA HIS A 289 -16.20 20.48 1.83
C HIS A 289 -14.73 20.90 1.65
N ILE A 290 -14.49 22.08 1.10
CA ILE A 290 -13.14 22.67 0.93
C ILE A 290 -13.11 23.98 1.69
N ALA A 291 -12.15 24.14 2.61
CA ALA A 291 -12.07 25.31 3.49
C ALA A 291 -13.42 25.60 4.20
N GLY A 292 -14.10 24.53 4.65
CA GLY A 292 -15.41 24.59 5.30
C GLY A 292 -16.61 24.87 4.37
N LYS A 293 -16.39 25.08 3.07
CA LYS A 293 -17.46 25.32 2.08
C LYS A 293 -17.85 24.03 1.39
N ARG A 294 -19.13 23.68 1.45
CA ARG A 294 -19.71 22.54 0.73
C ARG A 294 -19.59 22.72 -0.79
N LEU A 295 -19.10 21.69 -1.48
CA LEU A 295 -19.15 21.65 -2.94
C LEU A 295 -20.59 21.46 -3.44
N SER A 296 -20.97 22.21 -4.47
CA SER A 296 -22.30 22.15 -5.08
C SER A 296 -22.46 20.91 -5.97
N LEU A 297 -22.61 19.75 -5.34
CA LEU A 297 -22.76 18.44 -5.98
C LEU A 297 -24.05 17.77 -5.52
N ASN A 298 -24.69 17.02 -6.43
CA ASN A 298 -25.72 16.06 -6.03
C ASN A 298 -25.04 14.87 -5.34
N PRO A 299 -25.42 14.50 -4.10
CA PRO A 299 -24.82 13.37 -3.38
C PRO A 299 -24.81 12.05 -4.16
N SER A 300 -25.74 11.85 -5.10
CA SER A 300 -25.80 10.65 -5.94
C SER A 300 -24.54 10.45 -6.81
N VAL A 301 -23.71 11.48 -7.00
CA VAL A 301 -22.43 11.36 -7.72
C VAL A 301 -21.50 10.34 -7.08
N PHE A 302 -21.58 10.16 -5.76
CA PHE A 302 -20.77 9.20 -4.99
C PHE A 302 -21.40 7.80 -4.90
N ASP A 303 -22.57 7.61 -5.50
CA ASP A 303 -23.35 6.37 -5.47
C ASP A 303 -23.30 5.60 -6.81
N GLY A 304 -22.49 6.02 -7.79
CA GLY A 304 -22.37 5.39 -9.10
C GLY A 304 -21.58 4.06 -9.10
N LYS A 305 -22.02 3.06 -9.87
CA LYS A 305 -21.40 1.72 -9.98
C LYS A 305 -21.06 1.13 -8.59
N HIS A 306 -19.79 1.10 -8.20
CA HIS A 306 -19.38 0.57 -6.89
C HIS A 306 -19.51 1.58 -5.75
N GLY A 307 -19.81 2.85 -6.03
CA GLY A 307 -19.95 3.92 -5.05
C GLY A 307 -18.60 4.53 -4.69
N THR A 308 -18.42 4.89 -3.42
CA THR A 308 -17.12 5.31 -2.88
C THR A 308 -16.43 4.11 -2.27
N VAL A 309 -15.29 3.70 -2.83
CA VAL A 309 -14.47 2.58 -2.37
C VAL A 309 -13.21 3.11 -1.72
N LEU A 310 -12.91 2.63 -0.51
CA LEU A 310 -11.63 2.85 0.13
C LEU A 310 -10.70 1.67 -0.23
N ASP A 311 -9.62 1.98 -0.93
CA ASP A 311 -8.75 0.99 -1.53
C ASP A 311 -7.28 1.26 -1.19
N SER A 312 -6.67 0.39 -0.39
CA SER A 312 -5.25 0.47 -0.07
C SER A 312 -4.31 0.12 -1.22
N GLY A 313 -4.78 -0.64 -2.20
CA GLY A 313 -4.00 -1.02 -3.38
C GLY A 313 -3.86 0.10 -4.40
N THR A 314 -4.69 1.14 -4.30
CA THR A 314 -4.64 2.32 -5.17
C THR A 314 -3.81 3.45 -4.52
N THR A 315 -2.92 4.09 -5.28
CA THR A 315 -2.05 5.16 -4.75
C THR A 315 -2.84 6.43 -4.40
N TYR A 316 -3.60 6.96 -5.38
CA TYR A 316 -4.23 8.28 -5.33
C TYR A 316 -5.76 8.22 -5.19
N ALA A 317 -6.42 9.37 -5.07
CA ALA A 317 -7.87 9.43 -5.15
C ALA A 317 -8.34 9.67 -6.60
N TYR A 318 -9.40 8.98 -7.01
CA TYR A 318 -10.02 9.11 -8.32
C TYR A 318 -11.50 9.40 -8.15
N LEU A 319 -11.94 10.56 -8.65
CA LEU A 319 -13.32 11.03 -8.52
C LEU A 319 -14.05 10.95 -9.88
N PRO A 320 -15.36 10.67 -9.90
CA PRO A 320 -16.18 10.86 -11.08
C PRO A 320 -16.05 12.29 -11.61
N GLU A 321 -16.16 12.47 -12.93
CA GLU A 321 -15.90 13.74 -13.62
C GLU A 321 -16.51 14.97 -12.92
N ALA A 322 -17.80 14.94 -12.62
CA ALA A 322 -18.49 16.06 -11.96
C ALA A 322 -17.89 16.39 -10.57
N ALA A 323 -17.55 15.36 -9.79
CA ALA A 323 -16.94 15.53 -8.48
C ALA A 323 -15.48 16.01 -8.57
N PHE A 324 -14.70 15.49 -9.54
CA PHE A 324 -13.34 15.94 -9.80
C PHE A 324 -13.30 17.41 -10.19
N LEU A 325 -14.14 17.84 -11.14
CA LEU A 325 -14.18 19.22 -11.59
C LEU A 325 -14.55 20.17 -10.45
N ALA A 326 -15.58 19.84 -9.66
CA ALA A 326 -15.95 20.65 -8.50
C ALA A 326 -14.84 20.70 -7.42
N PHE A 327 -14.16 19.58 -7.18
CA PHE A 327 -13.03 19.52 -6.24
C PHE A 327 -11.88 20.40 -6.73
N LYS A 328 -11.46 20.21 -7.98
CA LYS A 328 -10.41 20.99 -8.64
C LYS A 328 -10.72 22.48 -8.56
N ASP A 329 -11.90 22.90 -8.97
CA ASP A 329 -12.28 24.31 -9.00
C ASP A 329 -12.34 24.91 -7.59
N GLY A 330 -12.81 24.13 -6.61
CA GLY A 330 -12.81 24.54 -5.21
C GLY A 330 -11.40 24.72 -4.64
N ILE A 331 -10.45 23.81 -4.92
CA ILE A 331 -9.05 23.97 -4.50
C ILE A 331 -8.39 25.15 -5.22
N MET A 332 -8.53 25.24 -6.56
CA MET A 332 -7.93 26.33 -7.35
C MET A 332 -8.39 27.71 -6.88
N LYS A 333 -9.64 27.82 -6.40
CA LYS A 333 -10.16 29.06 -5.83
C LYS A 333 -9.47 29.45 -4.53
N GLU A 334 -9.22 28.51 -3.63
CA GLU A 334 -8.54 28.79 -2.36
C GLU A 334 -7.02 29.00 -2.55
N LEU A 335 -6.45 28.47 -3.64
CA LEU A 335 -5.02 28.58 -3.96
C LEU A 335 -4.69 29.62 -5.04
N SER A 336 -5.59 30.56 -5.32
CA SER A 336 -5.44 31.51 -6.44
C SER A 336 -4.21 32.42 -6.34
N SER A 337 -3.64 32.58 -5.14
CA SER A 337 -2.41 33.35 -4.90
C SER A 337 -1.14 32.55 -5.16
N LEU A 338 -1.21 31.21 -5.21
CA LEU A 338 -0.04 30.37 -5.42
C LEU A 338 0.30 30.27 -6.91
N LYS A 339 1.61 30.16 -7.19
CA LYS A 339 2.09 29.96 -8.55
C LYS A 339 1.84 28.52 -9.00
N GLN A 340 0.99 28.35 -10.00
CA GLN A 340 0.84 27.05 -10.66
C GLN A 340 2.10 26.71 -11.47
N ILE A 341 2.58 25.47 -11.35
CA ILE A 341 3.75 24.96 -12.07
C ILE A 341 3.41 23.64 -12.78
N ARG A 342 4.27 23.21 -13.70
CA ARG A 342 4.15 21.90 -14.36
C ARG A 342 4.44 20.78 -13.36
N GLY A 343 3.86 19.61 -13.60
CA GLY A 343 4.15 18.40 -12.85
C GLY A 343 5.59 17.88 -13.03
N PRO A 344 6.01 16.97 -12.13
CA PRO A 344 7.34 16.37 -12.19
C PRO A 344 7.51 15.49 -13.43
N ASP A 345 6.45 14.80 -13.88
CA ASP A 345 6.46 13.99 -15.09
C ASP A 345 5.66 14.71 -16.20
N PRO A 346 6.30 15.10 -17.32
CA PRO A 346 5.63 15.82 -18.40
C PRO A 346 4.60 14.97 -19.16
N ASN A 347 4.55 13.65 -18.96
CA ASN A 347 3.55 12.77 -19.57
C ASN A 347 2.18 12.89 -18.89
N TYR A 348 2.13 13.43 -17.68
CA TYR A 348 0.91 13.62 -16.91
C TYR A 348 0.57 15.11 -16.79
N ASN A 349 -0.74 15.41 -16.78
CA ASN A 349 -1.23 16.77 -16.61
C ASN A 349 -1.51 17.08 -15.13
N ASP A 350 -0.47 16.96 -14.30
CA ASP A 350 -0.59 17.19 -12.87
C ASP A 350 -0.90 18.66 -12.55
N ILE A 351 -1.72 18.86 -11.52
CA ILE A 351 -2.04 20.19 -11.01
C ILE A 351 -1.12 20.46 -9.81
N CYS A 352 -0.10 21.28 -10.03
CA CYS A 352 0.94 21.55 -9.04
C CYS A 352 1.07 23.04 -8.72
N PHE A 353 1.44 23.32 -7.48
CA PHE A 353 1.64 24.66 -6.95
C PHE A 353 3.03 24.75 -6.32
N SER A 354 3.75 25.83 -6.64
CA SER A 354 4.94 26.22 -5.91
C SER A 354 4.55 27.16 -4.79
N THR A 355 5.07 26.92 -3.59
CA THR A 355 5.14 27.94 -2.55
C THR A 355 6.36 28.84 -2.81
N ASP A 356 6.28 30.10 -2.41
CA ASP A 356 7.43 31.02 -2.48
C ASP A 356 8.51 30.68 -1.44
N GLU A 357 8.17 29.82 -0.47
CA GLU A 357 9.08 29.27 0.50
C GLU A 357 9.81 28.05 -0.06
N SER A 358 11.14 28.02 0.13
CA SER A 358 11.99 26.88 -0.23
C SER A 358 11.66 25.62 0.59
N GLU A 359 11.03 25.80 1.76
CA GLU A 359 10.42 24.75 2.57
C GLU A 359 9.14 25.27 3.23
N VAL A 360 8.01 24.62 2.94
CA VAL A 360 6.79 24.82 3.72
C VAL A 360 6.92 24.01 5.00
N SER A 361 7.12 24.68 6.13
CA SER A 361 7.25 24.02 7.44
C SER A 361 5.99 23.21 7.81
N HIS A 362 4.80 23.76 7.51
CA HIS A 362 3.53 23.08 7.68
C HIS A 362 2.60 23.30 6.47
N PRO A 363 2.40 22.30 5.60
CA PRO A 363 1.49 22.42 4.45
C PRO A 363 0.08 22.93 4.82
N SER A 364 -0.38 22.67 6.04
CA SER A 364 -1.67 23.14 6.58
C SER A 364 -1.79 24.66 6.69
N ASP A 365 -0.67 25.41 6.70
CA ASP A 365 -0.70 26.88 6.74
C ASP A 365 -0.98 27.50 5.37
N THR A 366 -0.75 26.73 4.30
CA THR A 366 -0.86 27.18 2.91
C THR A 366 -2.03 26.54 2.17
N PHE A 367 -2.28 25.25 2.43
CA PHE A 367 -3.27 24.46 1.70
C PHE A 367 -4.52 24.21 2.57
N PRO A 368 -5.73 24.29 2.00
CA PRO A 368 -6.97 24.24 2.77
C PRO A 368 -7.28 22.83 3.31
N ALA A 369 -7.90 22.74 4.48
CA ALA A 369 -8.50 21.48 4.91
C ALA A 369 -9.62 21.04 3.96
N VAL A 370 -9.75 19.73 3.77
CA VAL A 370 -10.83 19.09 3.01
C VAL A 370 -11.61 18.17 3.93
N ASP A 371 -12.92 18.31 4.02
CA ASP A 371 -13.77 17.39 4.79
C ASP A 371 -14.50 16.42 3.88
N MET A 372 -14.48 15.14 4.23
CA MET A 372 -15.42 14.14 3.72
C MET A 372 -16.58 14.01 4.70
N VAL A 373 -17.81 14.22 4.24
CA VAL A 373 -19.02 14.14 5.05
C VAL A 373 -19.80 12.89 4.70
N PHE A 374 -20.01 12.04 5.70
CA PHE A 374 -20.72 10.78 5.56
C PHE A 374 -22.23 10.94 5.72
N GLY A 375 -23.02 9.96 5.30
CA GLY A 375 -24.50 9.98 5.43
C GLY A 375 -24.99 10.09 6.88
N SER A 376 -24.15 9.76 7.87
CA SER A 376 -24.42 10.01 9.29
C SER A 376 -24.28 11.49 9.72
N GLY A 377 -23.82 12.36 8.82
CA GLY A 377 -23.47 13.75 9.11
C GLY A 377 -22.10 13.94 9.76
N LYS A 378 -21.41 12.85 10.13
CA LYS A 378 -20.04 12.92 10.67
C LYS A 378 -19.05 13.33 9.58
N LYS A 379 -18.03 14.07 9.99
CA LYS A 379 -16.96 14.55 9.11
C LYS A 379 -15.65 13.84 9.41
N PHE A 380 -14.93 13.45 8.37
CA PHE A 380 -13.53 13.07 8.44
C PHE A 380 -12.71 14.12 7.70
N THR A 381 -11.85 14.84 8.44
CA THR A 381 -11.03 15.93 7.91
C THR A 381 -9.70 15.40 7.39
N LEU A 382 -9.42 15.73 6.14
CA LEU A 382 -8.17 15.48 5.43
C LEU A 382 -7.25 16.68 5.58
N SER A 383 -6.04 16.44 6.09
CA SER A 383 -4.95 17.42 6.04
C SER A 383 -4.36 17.46 4.63
N PRO A 384 -3.55 18.48 4.27
CA PRO A 384 -2.95 18.56 2.94
C PRO A 384 -2.15 17.34 2.51
N GLU A 385 -1.52 16.63 3.44
CA GLU A 385 -0.81 15.38 3.12
C GLU A 385 -1.71 14.25 2.59
N ASN A 386 -3.03 14.36 2.79
CA ASN A 386 -4.00 13.36 2.39
C ASN A 386 -4.57 13.55 0.98
N TYR A 387 -4.28 14.68 0.33
CA TYR A 387 -4.71 14.93 -1.05
C TYR A 387 -3.61 15.57 -1.89
N LEU A 388 -2.41 15.79 -1.34
CA LEU A 388 -1.23 16.27 -2.05
C LEU A 388 -0.09 15.25 -2.05
N PHE A 389 0.73 15.30 -3.09
CA PHE A 389 2.05 14.66 -3.13
C PHE A 389 3.14 15.69 -3.42
N ARG A 390 4.38 15.41 -2.99
CA ARG A 390 5.52 16.31 -3.18
C ARG A 390 5.97 16.30 -4.63
N HIS A 391 6.30 17.47 -5.17
CA HIS A 391 6.90 17.59 -6.48
C HIS A 391 8.37 17.12 -6.43
N SER A 392 8.70 16.01 -7.10
CA SER A 392 10.02 15.37 -6.98
C SER A 392 11.19 16.21 -7.52
N LYS A 393 10.92 17.22 -8.36
CA LYS A 393 11.96 18.07 -9.00
C LYS A 393 12.03 19.51 -8.47
N VAL A 394 11.06 19.95 -7.68
CA VAL A 394 10.94 21.36 -7.24
C VAL A 394 10.63 21.36 -5.75
N ARG A 395 11.60 21.80 -4.95
CA ARG A 395 11.46 21.86 -3.50
C ARG A 395 10.37 22.88 -3.12
N GLY A 396 9.59 22.56 -2.09
CA GLY A 396 8.45 23.39 -1.66
C GLY A 396 7.21 23.29 -2.56
N ALA A 397 7.26 22.56 -3.67
CA ALA A 397 6.09 22.39 -4.53
C ALA A 397 5.32 21.10 -4.24
N TYR A 398 4.00 21.17 -4.40
CA TYR A 398 3.06 20.09 -4.15
C TYR A 398 2.07 19.98 -5.30
N CYS A 399 1.60 18.76 -5.56
CA CYS A 399 0.66 18.43 -6.63
C CYS A 399 -0.58 17.74 -6.05
N LEU A 400 -1.75 17.94 -6.68
CA LEU A 400 -2.96 17.23 -6.31
C LEU A 400 -2.79 15.73 -6.58
N GLY A 401 -2.94 14.91 -5.55
CA GLY A 401 -3.09 13.45 -5.66
C GLY A 401 -4.56 13.04 -5.79
N VAL A 402 -5.35 13.85 -6.47
CA VAL A 402 -6.77 13.62 -6.77
C VAL A 402 -6.95 13.80 -8.27
N PHE A 403 -7.48 12.78 -8.94
CA PHE A 403 -7.60 12.72 -10.39
C PHE A 403 -9.04 12.41 -10.81
N GLN A 404 -9.33 12.61 -12.10
CA GLN A 404 -10.58 12.16 -12.70
C GLN A 404 -10.53 10.65 -12.96
N ASN A 405 -11.59 9.92 -12.60
CA ASN A 405 -11.71 8.49 -12.87
C ASN A 405 -12.19 8.17 -14.30
N GLY A 406 -11.61 8.84 -15.30
CA GLY A 406 -12.03 8.70 -16.70
C GLY A 406 -13.55 8.83 -16.88
N LYS A 407 -14.18 7.75 -17.40
CA LYS A 407 -15.64 7.62 -17.54
C LYS A 407 -16.28 6.71 -16.49
N ASP A 408 -15.49 6.14 -15.57
CA ASP A 408 -16.03 5.27 -14.52
C ASP A 408 -16.69 6.13 -13.43
N PRO A 409 -17.96 5.88 -13.08
CA PRO A 409 -18.67 6.66 -12.07
C PRO A 409 -18.35 6.24 -10.63
N THR A 410 -17.40 5.32 -10.41
CA THR A 410 -16.91 4.93 -9.09
C THR A 410 -15.97 6.01 -8.53
N THR A 411 -16.08 6.29 -7.23
CA THR A 411 -15.06 7.02 -6.49
C THR A 411 -14.09 6.02 -5.86
N LEU A 412 -12.79 6.17 -6.15
CA LEU A 412 -11.73 5.38 -5.52
C LEU A 412 -10.92 6.29 -4.61
N LEU A 413 -10.80 5.90 -3.34
CA LEU A 413 -10.01 6.60 -2.35
C LEU A 413 -8.79 5.74 -2.03
N GLY A 414 -7.65 6.11 -2.62
CA GLY A 414 -6.38 5.40 -2.44
C GLY A 414 -5.69 5.65 -1.11
N GLY A 415 -4.52 5.04 -0.91
CA GLY A 415 -3.70 5.19 0.29
C GLY A 415 -3.38 6.64 0.65
N ILE A 416 -3.34 7.56 -0.32
CA ILE A 416 -3.07 8.98 -0.05
C ILE A 416 -4.05 9.56 0.99
N VAL A 417 -5.34 9.21 0.92
CA VAL A 417 -6.38 9.81 1.76
C VAL A 417 -6.30 9.38 3.23
N VAL A 418 -5.50 8.35 3.54
CA VAL A 418 -5.41 7.73 4.87
C VAL A 418 -3.99 7.73 5.46
N ARG A 419 -3.05 8.51 4.89
CA ARG A 419 -1.79 8.83 5.56
C ARG A 419 -2.04 9.41 6.97
N ASN A 420 -1.23 8.99 7.94
CA ASN A 420 -1.38 9.32 9.37
C ASN A 420 -2.82 9.14 9.88
N THR A 421 -3.47 8.08 9.43
CA THR A 421 -4.82 7.71 9.83
C THR A 421 -4.87 6.23 10.11
N LEU A 422 -5.27 5.86 11.33
CA LEU A 422 -5.67 4.51 11.65
C LEU A 422 -7.06 4.28 11.06
N VAL A 423 -7.14 3.37 10.10
CA VAL A 423 -8.37 2.93 9.46
C VAL A 423 -8.73 1.56 10.04
N THR A 424 -9.90 1.45 10.67
CA THR A 424 -10.43 0.18 11.15
C THR A 424 -11.59 -0.28 10.29
N TYR A 425 -11.44 -1.43 9.67
CA TYR A 425 -12.46 -2.12 8.90
C TYR A 425 -13.20 -3.09 9.83
N ASP A 426 -14.26 -2.61 10.47
CA ASP A 426 -15.11 -3.39 11.37
C ASP A 426 -16.21 -4.07 10.55
N ARG A 427 -15.86 -5.24 10.02
CA ARG A 427 -16.69 -6.01 9.08
C ARG A 427 -17.88 -6.65 9.80
N GLU A 428 -17.66 -7.13 11.02
CA GLU A 428 -18.70 -7.65 11.91
C GLU A 428 -19.87 -6.67 12.09
N ASN A 429 -19.56 -5.37 12.18
CA ASN A 429 -20.55 -4.31 12.35
C ASN A 429 -20.77 -3.47 11.09
N SER A 430 -20.27 -3.91 9.93
CA SER A 430 -20.47 -3.27 8.63
C SER A 430 -20.15 -1.76 8.65
N LYS A 431 -19.01 -1.38 9.23
CA LYS A 431 -18.57 0.01 9.34
C LYS A 431 -17.05 0.16 9.17
N ILE A 432 -16.64 1.34 8.74
CA ILE A 432 -15.22 1.71 8.63
C ILE A 432 -14.98 2.93 9.49
N GLY A 433 -13.95 2.88 10.33
CA GLY A 433 -13.56 3.91 11.27
C GLY A 433 -12.26 4.60 10.87
N PHE A 434 -12.18 5.91 11.08
CA PHE A 434 -11.01 6.74 10.81
C PHE A 434 -10.58 7.47 12.07
N TRP A 435 -9.30 7.39 12.41
CA TRP A 435 -8.71 8.11 13.54
C TRP A 435 -7.34 8.69 13.17
N LYS A 436 -7.19 10.00 13.29
CA LYS A 436 -5.92 10.69 12.99
C LYS A 436 -4.89 10.37 14.05
N THR A 437 -3.74 9.84 13.64
CA THR A 437 -2.64 9.49 14.54
C THR A 437 -1.32 9.43 13.78
N ASN A 438 -0.21 9.64 14.48
CA ASN A 438 1.10 9.28 13.94
C ASN A 438 1.20 7.75 13.82
N CYS A 439 1.13 7.25 12.58
CA CYS A 439 1.17 5.81 12.30
C CYS A 439 2.57 5.22 12.44
N SER A 440 3.62 6.03 12.34
CA SER A 440 5.01 5.57 12.54
C SER A 440 5.27 5.18 14.01
N GLU A 441 4.71 5.93 14.95
CA GLU A 441 4.78 5.64 16.39
C GLU A 441 3.78 4.57 16.84
N LEU A 442 2.72 4.32 16.07
CA LEU A 442 1.72 3.32 16.43
C LEU A 442 2.32 1.92 16.44
N TRP A 443 3.22 1.61 15.51
CA TRP A 443 3.89 0.31 15.46
C TRP A 443 4.65 0.01 16.76
N GLU A 444 5.43 0.96 17.27
CA GLU A 444 6.20 0.79 18.51
C GLU A 444 5.28 0.58 19.71
N ARG A 445 4.21 1.37 19.84
CA ARG A 445 3.20 1.23 20.91
C ARG A 445 2.47 -0.11 20.90
N LEU A 446 2.22 -0.68 19.71
CA LEU A 446 1.64 -2.01 19.59
C LEU A 446 2.53 -3.10 20.21
N HIS A 447 3.84 -2.89 20.33
CA HIS A 447 4.78 -3.89 20.90
C HIS A 447 5.06 -3.67 22.39
N GLU A 448 5.00 -2.43 22.87
CA GLU A 448 5.16 -2.14 24.30
C GLU A 448 4.07 -2.81 25.16
N SER A 449 2.85 -2.96 24.61
CA SER A 449 1.72 -3.62 25.27
C SER A 449 1.90 -5.13 25.55
N VAL A 450 2.97 -5.75 25.06
CA VAL A 450 3.27 -7.19 25.24
C VAL A 450 4.27 -7.43 26.40
N SER A 451 4.84 -6.37 26.98
CA SER A 451 5.72 -6.50 28.16
C SER A 451 4.88 -6.61 29.44
N PRO A 452 5.04 -7.67 30.26
CA PRO A 452 4.37 -7.75 31.55
C PRO A 452 4.77 -6.55 32.43
N PRO A 453 3.84 -5.98 33.23
CA PRO A 453 4.22 -4.97 34.21
C PRO A 453 5.32 -5.54 35.11
N ALA A 454 6.38 -4.76 35.32
CA ALA A 454 7.44 -5.12 36.27
C ALA A 454 6.80 -5.49 37.61
N MET A 455 7.14 -6.68 38.12
CA MET A 455 6.69 -7.11 39.44
C MET A 455 7.02 -6.03 40.47
N PRO A 456 6.08 -5.68 41.37
CA PRO A 456 6.39 -4.77 42.46
C PRO A 456 7.54 -5.34 43.30
N PRO A 457 8.44 -4.48 43.81
CA PRO A 457 9.56 -4.94 44.61
C PRO A 457 9.04 -5.75 45.80
N ALA A 458 9.61 -6.94 45.99
CA ALA A 458 9.28 -7.80 47.10
C ALA A 458 9.40 -7.00 48.40
N SER A 459 8.30 -6.85 49.12
CA SER A 459 8.33 -6.31 50.48
C SER A 459 9.12 -7.28 51.34
N ASP A 460 10.29 -6.86 51.83
CA ASP A 460 11.02 -7.55 52.88
C ASP A 460 10.15 -7.60 54.15
N GLY A 461 9.34 -8.64 54.25
CA GLY A 461 8.60 -9.01 55.44
C GLY A 461 9.57 -9.53 56.49
N LYS A 462 10.15 -8.63 57.29
CA LYS A 462 10.77 -9.00 58.57
C LYS A 462 9.68 -9.53 59.50
N ASN A 463 9.56 -10.85 59.56
CA ASN A 463 8.87 -11.56 60.64
C ASN A 463 9.50 -11.17 61.98
N SER A 464 8.78 -10.40 62.79
CA SER A 464 9.04 -10.27 64.22
C SER A 464 8.07 -11.19 64.96
N THR A 465 8.57 -12.34 65.40
CA THR A 465 7.92 -13.21 66.38
C THR A 465 8.03 -12.59 67.78
N PRO A 466 6.93 -12.47 68.54
CA PRO A 466 6.99 -12.17 69.97
C PRO A 466 6.83 -13.44 70.81
N GLY A 467 7.63 -13.52 71.88
CA GLY A 467 7.41 -14.40 73.02
C GLY A 467 8.59 -15.30 73.35
N VAL A 468 8.88 -15.70 74.59
CA VAL A 468 8.43 -15.37 75.94
C VAL A 468 9.51 -16.02 76.83
N THR A 469 9.95 -15.36 77.89
CA THR A 469 10.93 -15.88 78.86
C THR A 469 10.31 -16.96 79.76
N LEU A 470 11.01 -18.08 79.99
CA LEU A 470 10.81 -18.97 81.15
C LEU A 470 12.14 -19.67 81.51
N HIS A 471 12.61 -19.35 82.74
CA HIS A 471 13.68 -19.91 83.57
C HIS A 471 15.09 -20.15 83.02
#